data_AF-A0A640W456-F1
#
_entry.id   AF-A0A640W456-F1
#
_cell.length_a   1.000
_cell.length_b   1.000
_cell.length_c   1.000
_cell.angle_alpha   90.00
_cell.angle_beta   90.00
_cell.angle_gamma   90.00
#
_symmetry.space_group_name_H-M   'P 1'
#
loop_
_entity.id
_entity.type
_entity.pdbx_description
1 polymer ?
#
loop_
_entity_poly.entity_id
_entity_poly.type
_entity_poly.pdbx_seq_one_letter_code
_entity_poly.pdbx_strand_id
1 'polypeptide(L)'
;MTIKQNLGRIKQINLKEVFEKEDKDFTPWLNENLNILGEKLNLDIIDSNIEENVGSFSCDIIARDSDSNKIIIIENQFGATDHDHLGKILTYAAGKQAGIIIWIA
;
A
#
# COMPACT_ATOMS: atom_id res chain seq x y z
N MET A 1 17.22 11.50 -39.87
CA MET A 1 15.78 11.73 -39.68
C MET A 1 15.49 11.55 -38.19
N THR A 2 15.18 12.62 -37.46
CA THR A 2 14.88 12.52 -36.02
C THR A 2 13.43 12.10 -35.87
N ILE A 3 13.19 10.94 -35.26
CA ILE A 3 11.83 10.50 -34.92
C ILE A 3 11.31 11.48 -33.86
N LYS A 4 10.31 12.28 -34.20
CA LYS A 4 9.54 13.05 -33.21
C LYS A 4 8.77 12.05 -32.37
N GLN A 5 9.07 11.97 -31.08
CA GLN A 5 8.27 11.14 -30.17
C GLN A 5 6.85 11.71 -30.07
N ASN A 6 5.87 10.83 -30.20
CA ASN A 6 4.47 11.18 -30.06
C ASN A 6 4.11 11.17 -28.57
N LEU A 7 4.00 12.35 -27.97
CA LEU A 7 3.75 12.50 -26.54
C LEU A 7 2.25 12.35 -26.23
N GLY A 8 1.94 11.61 -25.16
CA GLY A 8 0.58 11.47 -24.63
C GLY A 8 0.22 12.54 -23.60
N ARG A 9 -1.04 12.54 -23.15
CA ARG A 9 -1.50 13.33 -21.99
C ARG A 9 -1.86 12.40 -20.85
N ILE A 10 -1.39 12.71 -19.64
CA ILE A 10 -1.81 12.03 -18.41
C ILE A 10 -3.29 12.32 -18.20
N LYS A 11 -4.07 11.28 -17.86
CA LYS A 11 -5.48 11.39 -17.52
C LYS A 11 -5.70 10.76 -16.16
N GLN A 12 -6.51 11.43 -15.35
CA GLN A 12 -7.02 10.86 -14.11
C GLN A 12 -8.21 9.96 -14.43
N ILE A 13 -8.22 8.76 -13.85
CA ILE A 13 -9.27 7.74 -14.00
C ILE A 13 -9.61 7.17 -12.63
N ASN A 14 -10.76 6.51 -12.50
CA ASN A 14 -11.09 5.79 -11.27
C ASN A 14 -10.18 4.56 -11.12
N LEU A 15 -9.69 4.27 -9.91
CA LEU A 15 -8.90 3.05 -9.66
C LEU A 15 -9.64 1.78 -10.11
N LYS A 16 -10.95 1.74 -9.92
CA LYS A 16 -11.80 0.59 -10.31
C LYS A 16 -11.88 0.37 -11.82
N GLU A 17 -11.48 1.33 -12.64
CA GLU A 17 -11.35 1.15 -14.09
C GLU A 17 -10.07 0.39 -14.49
N VAL A 18 -9.11 0.29 -13.57
CA VAL A 18 -7.81 -0.37 -13.78
C VAL A 18 -7.71 -1.67 -12.99
N PHE A 19 -8.15 -1.63 -11.73
CA PHE A 19 -8.11 -2.75 -10.80
C PHE A 19 -9.55 -3.20 -10.51
N GLU A 20 -9.92 -4.40 -10.95
CA GLU A 20 -11.27 -4.92 -10.75
C GLU A 20 -11.53 -5.22 -9.27
N LYS A 21 -10.50 -5.73 -8.58
CA LYS A 21 -10.54 -6.17 -7.20
C LYS A 21 -9.38 -5.58 -6.40
N GLU A 22 -9.69 -5.22 -5.17
CA GLU A 22 -8.74 -4.61 -4.24
C GLU A 22 -7.66 -5.61 -3.83
N ASP A 23 -8.08 -6.73 -3.23
CA ASP A 23 -7.24 -7.83 -2.76
C ASP A 23 -6.41 -8.50 -3.87
N LYS A 24 -7.01 -8.69 -5.06
CA LYS A 24 -6.41 -9.48 -6.14
C LYS A 24 -5.68 -8.68 -7.21
N ASP A 25 -6.00 -7.40 -7.36
CA ASP A 25 -5.40 -6.58 -8.41
C ASP A 25 -4.65 -5.38 -7.82
N PHE A 26 -5.28 -4.61 -6.92
CA PHE A 26 -4.67 -3.39 -6.39
C PHE A 26 -3.56 -3.69 -5.37
N THR A 27 -3.80 -4.55 -4.38
CA THR A 27 -2.81 -4.90 -3.34
C THR A 27 -1.52 -5.49 -3.94
N PRO A 28 -1.57 -6.47 -4.87
CA PRO A 28 -0.36 -7.00 -5.49
C PRO A 28 0.38 -5.94 -6.31
N TRP A 29 -0.34 -5.11 -7.07
CA TRP A 29 0.27 -4.01 -7.82
C TRP A 29 0.94 -3.00 -6.88
N LEU A 30 0.28 -2.62 -5.79
CA LEU A 30 0.86 -1.71 -4.81
C LEU A 30 2.13 -2.30 -4.19
N ASN A 31 2.11 -3.59 -3.83
CA ASN A 31 3.26 -4.30 -3.27
C ASN A 31 4.47 -4.30 -4.23
N GLU A 32 4.23 -4.50 -5.53
CA GLU A 32 5.28 -4.43 -6.57
C GLU A 32 5.81 -3.01 -6.81
N ASN A 33 5.06 -1.99 -6.40
CA ASN A 33 5.35 -0.57 -6.65
C ASN A 33 5.56 0.25 -5.37
N LEU A 34 5.94 -0.40 -4.25
CA LEU A 34 6.15 0.26 -2.96
C LEU A 34 7.24 1.34 -3.00
N ASN A 35 8.15 1.28 -3.97
CA ASN A 35 9.14 2.34 -4.19
C ASN A 35 8.48 3.70 -4.45
N ILE A 36 7.34 3.74 -5.17
CA ILE A 36 6.61 4.98 -5.45
C ILE A 36 6.10 5.59 -4.14
N LEU A 37 5.56 4.75 -3.26
CA LEU A 37 5.07 5.16 -1.95
C LEU A 37 6.23 5.60 -1.03
N GLY A 38 7.32 4.82 -1.01
CA GLY A 38 8.53 5.10 -0.26
C GLY A 38 9.13 6.46 -0.63
N GLU A 39 9.28 6.75 -1.92
CA GLU A 39 9.77 8.05 -2.41
C GLU A 39 8.87 9.21 -1.95
N LYS A 40 7.54 9.03 -1.94
CA LYS A 40 6.59 10.07 -1.53
C LYS A 40 6.59 10.32 -0.02
N LEU A 41 6.83 9.29 0.77
CA LEU A 41 6.83 9.36 2.23
C LEU A 41 8.23 9.50 2.83
N ASN A 42 9.28 9.50 1.98
CA ASN A 42 10.67 9.47 2.40
C ASN A 42 10.97 8.28 3.33
N LEU A 43 10.61 7.07 2.87
CA LEU A 43 10.84 5.78 3.52
C LEU A 43 11.55 4.83 2.55
N ASP A 44 12.47 4.02 3.06
CA ASP A 44 13.08 2.92 2.29
C ASP A 44 12.36 1.61 2.61
N ILE A 45 11.28 1.34 1.87
CA ILE A 45 10.37 0.22 2.13
C ILE A 45 10.93 -1.08 1.53
N ILE A 46 11.26 -2.04 2.40
CA ILE A 46 11.84 -3.35 2.04
C ILE A 46 11.08 -4.51 2.71
N ASP A 47 11.45 -5.74 2.36
CA ASP A 47 10.95 -6.99 2.96
C ASP A 47 9.41 -7.08 3.04
N SER A 48 8.73 -6.67 1.97
CA SER A 48 7.28 -6.66 1.96
C SER A 48 6.66 -8.04 1.75
N ASN A 49 5.54 -8.29 2.41
CA ASN A 49 4.68 -9.44 2.16
C ASN A 49 3.21 -9.03 2.17
N ILE A 50 2.40 -9.76 1.42
CA ILE A 50 0.95 -9.53 1.30
C ILE A 50 0.15 -10.51 2.18
N GLU A 51 -1.06 -10.10 2.58
CA GLU A 51 -2.04 -10.94 3.30
C GLU A 51 -1.46 -11.63 4.55
N GLU A 52 -0.74 -10.87 5.38
CA GLU A 52 -0.04 -11.40 6.55
C GLU A 52 -0.96 -11.52 7.77
N ASN A 53 -1.01 -12.72 8.34
CA ASN A 53 -1.91 -13.04 9.44
C ASN A 53 -1.50 -12.31 10.74
N VAL A 54 -2.51 -11.70 11.40
CA VAL A 54 -2.42 -11.10 12.74
C VAL A 54 -3.57 -11.62 13.60
N GLY A 55 -3.32 -12.72 14.31
CA GLY A 55 -4.36 -13.40 15.08
C GLY A 55 -5.45 -13.95 14.15
N SER A 56 -6.68 -13.48 14.30
CA SER A 56 -7.83 -13.85 13.45
C SER A 56 -8.03 -12.94 12.23
N PHE A 57 -7.12 -12.00 12.01
CA PHE A 57 -7.22 -11.01 10.94
C PHE A 57 -6.05 -11.10 9.97
N SER A 58 -6.17 -10.44 8.83
CA SER A 58 -5.12 -10.33 7.81
C SER A 58 -4.83 -8.86 7.55
N CYS A 59 -3.55 -8.51 7.51
CA CYS A 59 -3.07 -7.19 7.09
C CYS A 59 -2.76 -7.24 5.59
N ASP A 60 -3.14 -6.20 4.83
CA ASP A 60 -2.97 -6.20 3.38
C ASP A 60 -1.50 -6.32 2.99
N ILE A 61 -0.64 -5.44 3.52
CA ILE A 61 0.81 -5.46 3.31
C ILE A 61 1.54 -5.14 4.62
N ILE A 62 2.50 -5.99 4.98
CA ILE A 62 3.51 -5.69 5.99
C ILE A 62 4.86 -5.49 5.31
N ALA A 63 5.65 -4.54 5.79
CA ALA A 63 6.98 -4.26 5.28
C ALA A 63 7.89 -3.73 6.41
N ARG A 64 9.11 -3.33 6.05
CA ARG A 64 10.08 -2.73 6.95
C ARG A 64 10.67 -1.46 6.33
N ASP A 65 10.86 -0.44 7.14
CA ASP A 65 11.70 0.70 6.79
C ASP A 65 13.16 0.34 7.06
N SER A 66 14.02 0.34 6.05
CA SER A 66 15.43 -0.05 6.20
C SER A 66 16.21 0.93 7.09
N ASP A 67 15.85 2.22 7.06
CA ASP A 67 16.53 3.29 7.80
C ASP A 67 16.27 3.19 9.31
N SER A 68 15.01 3.06 9.72
CA SER A 68 14.63 3.02 11.13
C SER A 68 14.42 1.61 11.69
N ASN A 69 14.47 0.59 10.83
CA ASN A 69 14.16 -0.81 11.13
C ASN A 69 12.73 -1.02 11.68
N LYS A 70 11.84 -0.03 11.56
CA LYS A 70 10.46 -0.13 12.01
C LYS A 70 9.65 -1.01 11.07
N ILE A 71 8.73 -1.78 11.67
CA ILE A 71 7.69 -2.48 10.92
C ILE A 71 6.70 -1.44 10.39
N ILE A 72 6.37 -1.58 9.11
CA ILE A 72 5.37 -0.81 8.40
C ILE A 72 4.17 -1.73 8.17
N ILE A 73 2.99 -1.23 8.49
CA ILE A 73 1.72 -1.83 8.05
C ILE A 73 1.08 -0.89 7.04
N ILE A 74 0.62 -1.44 5.92
CA ILE A 74 -0.06 -0.72 4.86
C ILE A 74 -1.41 -1.39 4.62
N GLU A 75 -2.48 -0.61 4.69
CA GLU A 75 -3.82 -1.04 4.26
C GLU A 75 -4.29 -0.15 3.11
N ASN A 76 -4.92 -0.77 2.11
CA ASN A 76 -5.35 -0.09 0.91
C ASN A 76 -6.81 -0.41 0.57
N GLN A 77 -7.63 0.61 0.34
CA GLN A 77 -9.04 0.41 0.03
C GLN A 77 -9.59 1.29 -1.09
N PHE A 78 -10.66 0.83 -1.73
CA PHE A 78 -11.43 1.64 -2.67
C PHE A 78 -12.45 2.53 -1.95
N GLY A 79 -12.13 3.82 -1.81
CA GLY A 79 -13.09 4.83 -1.36
C GLY A 79 -13.16 4.97 0.16
N ALA A 80 -14.31 5.45 0.66
CA ALA A 80 -14.43 5.91 2.03
C ALA A 80 -14.29 4.78 3.07
N THR A 81 -13.72 5.13 4.22
CA THR A 81 -13.50 4.22 5.34
C THR A 81 -14.44 4.49 6.52
N ASP A 82 -14.39 3.62 7.54
CA ASP A 82 -15.14 3.75 8.79
C ASP A 82 -14.27 3.45 10.04
N HIS A 83 -14.90 3.52 11.21
CA HIS A 83 -14.24 3.31 12.49
C HIS A 83 -13.85 1.85 12.74
N ASP A 84 -14.49 0.89 12.08
CA ASP A 84 -14.14 -0.52 12.19
C ASP A 84 -12.80 -0.79 11.51
N HIS A 85 -12.57 -0.19 10.33
CA HIS A 85 -11.28 -0.28 9.64
C HIS A 85 -10.15 0.37 10.45
N LEU A 86 -10.40 1.54 11.04
CA LEU A 86 -9.41 2.18 11.93
C LEU A 86 -9.08 1.29 13.14
N GLY A 87 -10.10 0.70 13.79
CA GLY A 87 -9.90 -0.19 14.93
C GLY A 87 -9.09 -1.43 14.57
N LYS A 88 -9.34 -2.02 13.40
CA LYS A 88 -8.57 -3.13 12.85
C LYS A 88 -7.10 -2.77 12.65
N ILE A 89 -6.82 -1.67 11.95
CA ILE A 89 -5.46 -1.18 11.68
C ILE A 89 -4.66 -1.00 12.98
N LEU A 90 -5.26 -0.35 13.98
CA LEU A 90 -4.60 -0.14 15.27
C LEU A 90 -4.34 -1.47 15.99
N THR A 91 -5.27 -2.43 15.89
CA THR A 91 -5.10 -3.78 16.43
C THR A 91 -3.93 -4.51 15.77
N TYR A 92 -3.79 -4.39 14.44
CA TYR A 92 -2.70 -5.02 13.69
C TYR A 92 -1.36 -4.40 14.04
N ALA A 93 -1.31 -3.08 14.08
CA ALA A 93 -0.13 -2.33 14.46
C ALA A 93 0.34 -2.69 15.87
N ALA A 94 -0.58 -2.80 16.83
CA ALA A 94 -0.24 -3.26 18.18
C ALA A 94 0.28 -4.72 18.16
N GLY A 95 -0.40 -5.61 17.45
CA GLY A 95 -0.06 -7.04 17.39
C GLY A 95 1.29 -7.33 16.72
N LYS A 96 1.68 -6.53 15.72
CA LYS A 96 2.95 -6.66 15.00
C LYS A 96 4.03 -5.68 15.49
N GLN A 97 3.73 -4.84 16.49
CA GLN A 97 4.63 -3.79 16.97
C GLN A 97 5.06 -2.84 15.82
N ALA A 98 4.11 -2.48 14.96
CA ALA A 98 4.35 -1.57 13.85
C ALA A 98 4.72 -0.17 14.38
N GLY A 99 5.79 0.39 13.83
CA GLY A 99 6.23 1.75 14.13
C GLY A 99 5.70 2.77 13.13
N ILE A 100 5.15 2.31 12.00
CA ILE A 100 4.60 3.12 10.92
C ILE A 100 3.32 2.43 10.42
N ILE A 101 2.26 3.23 10.25
CA ILE A 101 1.00 2.81 9.64
C ILE A 101 0.77 3.70 8.42
N ILE A 102 0.53 3.10 7.28
CA ILE A 102 0.17 3.80 6.04
C ILE A 102 -1.24 3.35 5.65
N TRP A 103 -2.13 4.31 5.47
CA TRP A 103 -3.51 4.03 5.06
C TRP A 103 -3.82 4.75 3.76
N ILE A 104 -4.20 3.99 2.74
CA ILE A 104 -4.51 4.48 1.40
C ILE A 104 -6.02 4.30 1.16
N ALA A 105 -6.74 5.40 0.94
CA ALA A 105 -8.20 5.44 0.74
C ALA A 105 -8.63 6.58 -0.20
#